data_AF-A0A3R7Q4W2-F1
#
_entry.id   AF-A0A3R7Q4W2-F1
#
_cell.length_a   1.000
_cell.length_b   1.000
_cell.length_c   1.000
_cell.angle_alpha   90.00
_cell.angle_beta   90.00
_cell.angle_gamma   90.00
#
_symmetry.space_group_name_H-M   'P 1'
#
loop_
_entity.id
_entity.type
_entity.pdbx_description
1 polymer ?
#
loop_
_entity_poly.entity_id
_entity_poly.type
_entity_poly.pdbx_seq_one_letter_code
_entity_poly.pdbx_strand_id
1 'polypeptide(L)'
;MECKVCFNDYDQADRRPRVLPCGHFFCSICVTSLLKEGTLKCPICCSQHTIPDIMQIPIAYDFEELLSSINLASPGKREVPEPQQDIGIDPTRLRLIQLAVSSATSDCTQMQTQLRTYNTTLDNLITEHEEQVKNLTDMIQRHMNAQELLKKEKSRLTDLQGQGEQQYHLLQEAAESLHTSDKMDTDRAISSAEQCHAVTLMWIKQCNDTLPDVNAIQQSAKLRYATKKTIEVMNQEVDAGVQDAGVTASNRLVSGTLHATVLEKVNNIIGIPVETVTIESLRGLSMPVRMLVEAGKLAAVLTKQGKSRHGRITVHDGAICLHHLQNECPKTTQHLHTLPFYDVVASTETLSSLVFLDLAWPGSSPGRVYIRIIRDTPMAKNFVLLCTGEHGPSYTNTHFFGVVCKGLPGERIVGGDYEYNDGNGGAAVIPGLSGSGDYNKHCSVGAVGGWVSDDSRAAQFTVTTKKSLFPYIDPRVFGKVEKGLEVAKAAAKYRNIKNVTVVDCGIVIPY
;
A
#
# COMPACT_ATOMS: atom_id res chain seq x y z
N MET A 1 -23.84 44.10 23.57
CA MET A 1 -22.40 44.26 23.21
C MET A 1 -22.35 45.17 22.02
N GLU A 2 -21.45 46.15 22.01
CA GLU A 2 -21.41 47.23 21.04
C GLU A 2 -20.31 47.05 19.97
N CYS A 3 -20.55 47.57 18.78
CA CYS A 3 -19.55 47.66 17.73
C CYS A 3 -18.49 48.72 18.05
N LYS A 4 -17.20 48.37 18.03
CA LYS A 4 -16.09 49.30 18.36
C LYS A 4 -15.79 50.38 17.30
N VAL A 5 -16.59 50.45 16.23
CA VAL A 5 -16.48 51.49 15.19
C VAL A 5 -17.61 52.50 15.30
N CYS A 6 -18.87 52.05 15.42
CA CYS A 6 -20.03 52.95 15.53
C CYS A 6 -20.62 53.06 16.93
N PHE A 7 -20.13 52.30 17.91
CA PHE A 7 -20.60 52.25 19.30
C PHE A 7 -22.10 51.96 19.46
N ASN A 8 -22.73 51.35 18.45
CA ASN A 8 -24.10 50.85 18.55
C ASN A 8 -24.11 49.36 18.89
N ASP A 9 -25.16 48.90 19.57
CA ASP A 9 -25.38 47.49 19.84
C ASP A 9 -25.55 46.68 18.55
N TYR A 10 -25.10 45.42 18.61
CA TYR A 10 -25.36 44.45 17.57
C TYR A 10 -26.84 44.02 17.58
N ASP A 11 -27.41 43.83 16.39
CA ASP A 11 -28.77 43.34 16.20
C ASP A 11 -28.80 42.19 15.16
N GLN A 12 -29.96 41.56 14.99
CA GLN A 12 -30.17 40.46 14.04
C GLN A 12 -30.59 40.94 12.64
N ALA A 13 -30.66 42.25 12.41
CA ALA A 13 -31.10 42.84 11.15
C ALA A 13 -29.92 43.46 10.40
N ASP A 14 -29.62 44.73 10.64
CA ASP A 14 -28.67 45.51 9.86
C ASP A 14 -27.31 45.62 10.56
N ARG A 15 -27.25 45.48 11.89
CA ARG A 15 -26.03 45.58 12.70
C ARG A 15 -25.53 44.22 13.16
N ARG A 16 -25.67 43.20 12.32
CA ARG A 16 -25.15 41.84 12.61
C ARG A 16 -23.63 41.82 12.75
N PRO A 17 -23.06 41.16 13.78
CA PRO A 17 -21.62 41.10 14.01
C PRO A 17 -20.94 40.19 12.98
N ARG A 18 -19.92 40.71 12.29
CA ARG A 18 -19.13 39.98 11.30
C ARG A 18 -17.68 39.83 11.75
N VAL A 19 -17.10 38.65 11.52
CA VAL A 19 -15.73 38.30 11.94
C VAL A 19 -14.76 38.51 10.79
N LEU A 20 -13.80 39.42 10.95
CA LEU A 20 -12.70 39.56 10.00
C LEU A 20 -11.75 38.36 10.08
N PRO A 21 -10.93 38.08 9.05
CA PRO A 21 -9.94 37.00 9.08
C PRO A 21 -8.92 37.10 10.23
N CYS A 22 -8.71 38.28 10.81
CA CYS A 22 -7.88 38.48 12.01
C CYS A 22 -8.59 38.15 13.34
N GLY A 23 -9.86 37.73 13.31
CA GLY A 23 -10.65 37.37 14.50
C GLY A 23 -11.38 38.53 15.19
N HIS A 24 -11.32 39.76 14.65
CA HIS A 24 -12.02 40.93 15.22
C HIS A 24 -13.44 41.10 14.66
N PHE A 25 -14.35 41.58 15.51
CA PHE A 25 -15.78 41.72 15.20
C PHE A 25 -16.20 43.19 14.98
N PHE A 26 -16.98 43.45 13.93
CA PHE A 26 -17.64 44.74 13.67
C PHE A 26 -19.03 44.52 13.08
N CYS A 27 -19.93 45.51 13.19
CA CYS A 27 -21.29 45.35 12.67
C CYS A 27 -21.29 45.46 11.14
N SER A 28 -22.27 44.81 10.50
CA SER A 28 -22.36 44.74 9.03
C SER A 28 -22.28 46.12 8.37
N ILE A 29 -22.97 47.13 8.91
CA ILE A 29 -22.89 48.53 8.42
C ILE A 29 -21.46 49.09 8.46
N CYS A 30 -20.74 48.86 9.57
CA CYS A 30 -19.37 49.36 9.72
C CYS A 30 -18.40 48.62 8.80
N VAL A 31 -18.58 47.31 8.64
CA VAL A 31 -17.78 46.51 7.71
C VAL A 31 -17.98 46.98 6.28
N THR A 32 -19.22 47.24 5.84
CA THR A 32 -19.50 47.83 4.52
C THR A 32 -18.80 49.18 4.35
N SER A 33 -18.82 50.02 5.39
CA SER A 33 -18.20 51.36 5.33
C SER A 33 -16.67 51.32 5.31
N LEU A 34 -16.07 50.29 5.92
CA LEU A 34 -14.62 50.08 5.98
C LEU A 34 -14.06 49.37 4.74
N LEU A 35 -14.91 48.67 3.99
CA LEU A 35 -14.54 47.98 2.78
C LEU A 35 -14.42 48.97 1.61
N LYS A 36 -13.20 49.14 1.09
CA LYS A 36 -12.92 50.01 -0.06
C LYS A 36 -12.21 49.21 -1.14
N GLU A 37 -12.82 49.16 -2.33
CA GLU A 37 -12.24 48.53 -3.53
C GLU A 37 -11.73 47.10 -3.26
N GLY A 38 -12.49 46.31 -2.50
CA GLY A 38 -12.14 44.93 -2.17
C GLY A 38 -11.05 44.76 -1.10
N THR A 39 -10.70 45.83 -0.37
CA THR A 39 -9.74 45.79 0.74
C THR A 39 -10.31 46.41 2.01
N LEU A 40 -10.00 45.80 3.16
CA LEU A 40 -10.42 46.27 4.47
C LEU A 40 -9.26 46.19 5.45
N LYS A 41 -8.93 47.31 6.10
CA LYS A 41 -7.94 47.36 7.18
C LYS A 41 -8.65 47.30 8.53
N CYS A 42 -8.28 46.33 9.36
CA CYS A 42 -8.88 46.16 10.68
C CYS A 42 -8.56 47.36 11.59
N PRO A 43 -9.57 48.04 12.18
CA PRO A 43 -9.35 49.14 13.13
C PRO A 43 -8.62 48.77 14.43
N ILE A 44 -8.63 47.48 14.82
CA ILE A 44 -8.04 47.04 16.09
C ILE A 44 -6.59 46.59 15.90
N CYS A 45 -6.33 45.63 15.01
CA CYS A 45 -4.99 45.07 14.82
C CYS A 45 -4.22 45.66 13.63
N CYS A 46 -4.81 46.59 12.89
CA CYS A 46 -4.23 47.21 11.69
C CYS A 46 -3.88 46.24 10.54
N SER A 47 -4.23 44.96 10.63
CA SER A 47 -4.06 43.98 9.55
C SER A 47 -4.94 44.35 8.35
N GLN A 48 -4.40 44.22 7.14
CA GLN A 48 -5.12 44.45 5.89
C GLN A 48 -5.62 43.11 5.33
N HIS A 49 -6.89 43.10 4.92
CA HIS A 49 -7.57 41.94 4.37
C HIS A 49 -8.09 42.26 2.97
N THR A 50 -7.83 41.38 2.02
CA THR A 50 -8.41 41.44 0.68
C THR A 50 -9.73 40.68 0.71
N ILE A 51 -10.84 41.39 0.60
CA ILE A 51 -12.19 40.86 0.73
C ILE A 51 -13.03 41.45 -0.41
N PRO A 52 -13.31 40.70 -1.49
CA PRO A 52 -14.08 41.19 -2.63
C PRO A 52 -15.50 41.67 -2.31
N ASP A 53 -16.18 41.03 -1.35
CA ASP A 53 -17.58 41.30 -0.98
C ASP A 53 -17.80 41.05 0.52
N ILE A 54 -18.63 41.88 1.17
CA ILE A 54 -19.06 41.70 2.56
C ILE A 54 -19.71 40.33 2.81
N MET A 55 -20.35 39.73 1.80
CA MET A 55 -20.94 38.39 1.93
C MET A 55 -19.90 37.31 2.27
N GLN A 56 -18.62 37.53 1.97
CA GLN A 56 -17.52 36.61 2.29
C GLN A 56 -17.02 36.75 3.73
N ILE A 57 -17.50 37.74 4.47
CA ILE A 57 -17.17 37.93 5.89
C ILE A 57 -18.26 37.25 6.71
N PRO A 58 -17.96 36.11 7.39
CA PRO A 58 -18.97 35.33 8.08
C PRO A 58 -19.60 36.14 9.21
N ILE A 59 -20.90 35.93 9.39
CA ILE A 59 -21.64 36.40 10.55
C ILE A 59 -21.29 35.48 11.72
N ALA A 60 -21.01 36.07 12.88
CA ALA A 60 -20.68 35.31 14.09
C ALA A 60 -21.97 34.77 14.71
N TYR A 61 -22.52 33.69 14.17
CA TYR A 61 -23.77 33.09 14.66
C TYR A 61 -23.66 32.63 16.13
N ASP A 62 -22.50 32.07 16.53
CA ASP A 62 -22.22 31.71 17.93
C ASP A 62 -22.30 32.94 18.85
N PHE A 63 -22.01 34.13 18.33
CA PHE A 63 -22.13 35.40 19.06
C PHE A 63 -23.58 35.90 19.08
N GLU A 64 -24.41 35.59 18.07
CA GLU A 64 -25.85 35.86 18.08
C GLU A 64 -26.59 35.04 19.15
N GLU A 65 -26.17 33.79 19.38
CA GLU A 65 -26.69 32.92 20.45
C GLU A 65 -26.24 33.36 21.86
N LEU A 66 -25.03 33.92 21.96
CA LEU A 66 -24.53 34.54 23.19
C LEU A 66 -25.22 35.89 23.49
N LEU A 67 -25.60 36.64 22.46
CA LEU A 67 -26.37 37.89 22.61
C LEU A 67 -27.83 37.62 23.01
N SER A 68 -28.44 36.55 22.49
CA SER A 68 -29.81 36.15 22.87
C SER A 68 -29.88 35.63 24.31
N SER A 69 -28.84 34.96 24.79
CA SER A 69 -28.74 34.49 26.18
C SER A 69 -28.44 35.59 27.20
N ILE A 70 -27.72 36.65 26.82
CA ILE A 70 -27.50 37.83 27.68
C ILE A 70 -28.76 38.73 27.77
N ASN A 71 -29.60 38.76 26.73
CA ASN A 71 -30.83 39.56 26.69
C ASN A 71 -32.05 38.94 27.41
N LEU A 72 -31.92 37.73 27.98
CA LEU A 72 -32.97 37.11 28.80
C LEU A 72 -33.13 37.74 30.21
N ALA A 73 -32.33 38.75 30.56
CA ALA A 73 -32.38 39.40 31.87
C ALA A 73 -33.23 40.70 31.93
N SER A 74 -34.11 40.98 30.97
CA SER A 74 -35.06 42.12 31.10
C SER A 74 -36.35 41.91 30.30
N PRO A 75 -37.54 41.80 30.95
CA PRO A 75 -38.81 41.71 30.24
C PRO A 75 -39.26 43.10 29.80
N GLY A 76 -38.84 43.52 28.60
CA GLY A 76 -39.38 44.69 27.92
C GLY A 76 -40.71 44.35 27.24
N LYS A 77 -41.83 44.75 27.84
CA LYS A 77 -43.16 44.74 27.22
C LYS A 77 -43.13 45.50 25.88
N ARG A 78 -43.50 44.85 24.76
CA ARG A 78 -43.97 45.57 23.57
C ARG A 78 -45.48 45.72 23.69
N GLU A 79 -45.94 46.96 23.86
CA GLU A 79 -47.35 47.33 23.85
C GLU A 79 -47.94 47.11 22.46
N VAL A 80 -49.10 46.44 22.41
CA VAL A 80 -49.97 46.34 21.23
C VAL A 80 -50.90 47.55 21.26
N PRO A 81 -51.07 48.33 20.17
CA PRO A 81 -52.01 49.45 20.17
C PRO A 81 -53.46 48.93 20.24
N GLU A 82 -54.22 49.38 21.24
CA GLU A 82 -55.66 49.14 21.33
C GLU A 82 -56.40 49.84 20.17
N PRO A 83 -57.36 49.19 19.49
CA PRO A 83 -58.20 49.87 18.52
C PRO A 83 -59.31 50.64 19.25
N GLN A 84 -59.27 51.96 19.11
CA GLN A 84 -60.35 52.87 19.51
C GLN A 84 -61.63 52.58 18.71
N GLN A 85 -62.75 52.50 19.42
CA GLN A 85 -64.10 52.35 18.86
C GLN A 85 -64.52 53.63 18.14
N ASP A 86 -64.90 53.53 16.86
CA ASP A 86 -65.94 54.43 16.33
C ASP A 86 -66.76 53.80 15.20
N ILE A 87 -68.01 54.23 15.16
CA ILE A 87 -69.19 53.55 14.62
C ILE A 87 -69.40 53.91 13.15
N GLY A 88 -69.46 52.90 12.29
CA GLY A 88 -69.84 53.00 10.88
C GLY A 88 -69.16 51.94 10.02
N ILE A 89 -69.80 50.79 9.83
CA ILE A 89 -69.27 49.72 8.96
C ILE A 89 -69.46 50.15 7.51
N ASP A 90 -68.44 50.79 6.91
CA ASP A 90 -68.36 50.93 5.46
C ASP A 90 -68.24 49.52 4.83
N PRO A 91 -69.22 49.06 4.04
CA PRO A 91 -69.21 47.73 3.42
C PRO A 91 -67.95 47.49 2.57
N THR A 92 -67.38 48.56 2.01
CA THR A 92 -66.16 48.52 1.20
C THR A 92 -64.94 48.26 2.07
N ARG A 93 -64.83 48.97 3.21
CA ARG A 93 -63.77 48.78 4.20
C ARG A 93 -63.84 47.40 4.85
N LEU A 94 -65.04 46.90 5.16
CA LEU A 94 -65.23 45.54 5.69
C LEU A 94 -64.72 44.49 4.70
N ARG A 95 -65.06 44.63 3.41
CA ARG A 95 -64.64 43.69 2.36
C ARG A 95 -63.14 43.73 2.12
N LEU A 96 -62.51 44.91 2.15
CA LEU A 96 -61.06 45.06 2.06
C LEU A 96 -60.32 44.42 3.23
N ILE A 97 -60.81 44.62 4.46
CA ILE A 97 -60.23 43.98 5.65
C ILE A 97 -60.42 42.46 5.60
N GLN A 98 -61.59 41.96 5.19
CA GLN A 98 -61.82 40.52 5.02
C GLN A 98 -60.85 39.89 4.00
N LEU A 99 -60.57 40.57 2.88
CA LEU A 99 -59.59 40.12 1.90
C LEU A 99 -58.16 40.13 2.47
N ALA A 100 -57.76 41.19 3.17
CA ALA A 100 -56.45 41.29 3.81
C ALA A 100 -56.24 40.22 4.89
N VAL A 101 -57.24 39.97 5.74
CA VAL A 101 -57.21 38.92 6.76
C VAL A 101 -57.15 37.53 6.11
N SER A 102 -57.90 37.30 5.03
CA SER A 102 -57.86 36.02 4.30
C SER A 102 -56.49 35.78 3.67
N SER A 103 -55.87 36.81 3.07
CA SER A 103 -54.52 36.75 2.53
C SER A 103 -53.49 36.46 3.63
N ALA A 104 -53.49 37.23 4.72
CA ALA A 104 -52.57 37.03 5.84
C ALA A 104 -52.74 35.65 6.51
N THR A 105 -53.97 35.13 6.56
CA THR A 105 -54.24 33.77 7.05
C THR A 105 -53.65 32.70 6.14
N SER A 106 -53.77 32.89 4.82
CA SER A 106 -53.13 32.02 3.83
C SER A 106 -51.61 32.04 3.96
N ASP A 107 -51.01 33.23 4.03
CA ASP A 107 -49.56 33.41 4.17
C ASP A 107 -49.03 32.79 5.47
N CYS A 108 -49.75 32.99 6.59
CA CYS A 108 -49.42 32.36 7.87
C CYS A 108 -49.51 30.83 7.80
N THR A 109 -50.52 30.28 7.14
CA THR A 109 -50.69 28.83 6.96
C THR A 109 -49.56 28.25 6.09
N GLN A 110 -49.15 28.96 5.04
CA GLN A 110 -48.02 28.58 4.19
C GLN A 110 -46.72 28.57 4.99
N MET A 111 -46.45 29.61 5.77
CA MET A 111 -45.26 29.71 6.62
C MET A 111 -45.24 28.61 7.69
N GLN A 112 -46.37 28.33 8.34
CA GLN A 112 -46.46 27.20 9.28
C GLN A 112 -46.15 25.86 8.62
N THR A 113 -46.59 25.67 7.36
CA THR A 113 -46.28 24.46 6.60
C THR A 113 -44.78 24.36 6.29
N GLN A 114 -44.16 25.47 5.87
CA GLN A 114 -42.71 25.53 5.64
C GLN A 114 -41.90 25.23 6.91
N LEU A 115 -42.29 25.81 8.05
CA LEU A 115 -41.63 25.56 9.34
C LEU A 115 -41.76 24.10 9.78
N ARG A 116 -42.92 23.46 9.59
CA ARG A 116 -43.09 22.03 9.88
C ARG A 116 -42.19 21.18 8.98
N THR A 117 -42.17 21.44 7.68
CA THR A 117 -41.30 20.71 6.74
C THR A 117 -39.82 20.86 7.11
N TYR A 118 -39.40 22.07 7.48
CA TYR A 118 -38.03 22.33 7.94
C TYR A 118 -37.71 21.59 9.24
N ASN A 119 -38.62 21.60 10.22
CA ASN A 119 -38.45 20.85 11.47
C ASN A 119 -38.29 19.34 11.22
N THR A 120 -39.18 18.75 10.40
CA THR A 120 -39.05 17.34 10.02
C THR A 120 -37.72 17.05 9.30
N THR A 121 -37.25 17.98 8.47
CA THR A 121 -35.95 17.83 7.80
C THR A 121 -34.80 17.83 8.81
N LEU A 122 -34.85 18.73 9.81
CA LEU A 122 -33.85 18.75 10.89
C LEU A 122 -33.87 17.46 11.71
N ASP A 123 -35.05 16.96 12.09
CA ASP A 123 -35.17 15.71 12.85
C ASP A 123 -34.55 14.52 12.10
N ASN A 124 -34.75 14.46 10.77
CA ASN A 124 -34.13 13.44 9.92
C ASN A 124 -32.60 13.58 9.89
N LEU A 125 -32.08 14.80 9.71
CA LEU A 125 -30.64 15.06 9.68
C LEU A 125 -29.96 14.74 11.02
N ILE A 126 -30.62 15.03 12.14
CA ILE A 126 -30.15 14.68 13.48
C ILE A 126 -30.04 13.16 13.60
N THR A 127 -31.10 12.45 13.23
CA THR A 127 -31.13 10.97 13.29
C THR A 127 -30.02 10.36 12.43
N GLU A 128 -29.79 10.90 11.24
CA GLU A 128 -28.72 10.47 10.34
C GLU A 128 -27.32 10.71 10.94
N HIS A 129 -27.10 11.86 11.57
CA HIS A 129 -25.83 12.14 12.26
C HIS A 129 -25.62 11.23 13.46
N GLU A 130 -26.66 10.94 14.25
CA GLU A 130 -26.58 10.00 15.38
C GLU A 130 -26.16 8.61 14.92
N GLU A 131 -26.70 8.13 13.79
CA GLU A 131 -26.31 6.85 13.18
C GLU A 131 -24.86 6.87 12.71
N GLN A 132 -24.40 7.96 12.08
CA GLN A 132 -23.00 8.12 11.66
C GLN A 132 -22.05 8.10 12.86
N VAL A 133 -22.36 8.81 13.94
CA VAL A 133 -21.56 8.82 15.17
C VAL A 133 -21.46 7.42 15.77
N LYS A 134 -22.57 6.66 15.79
CA LYS A 134 -22.58 5.27 16.25
C LYS A 134 -21.65 4.39 15.40
N ASN A 135 -21.74 4.50 14.07
CA ASN A 135 -20.90 3.71 13.16
C ASN A 135 -19.41 4.01 13.33
N LEU A 136 -19.03 5.28 13.51
CA LEU A 136 -17.65 5.69 13.78
C LEU A 136 -17.16 5.14 15.13
N THR A 137 -18.01 5.16 16.15
CA THR A 137 -17.70 4.61 17.47
C THR A 137 -17.45 3.10 17.41
N ASP A 138 -18.29 2.36 16.70
CA ASP A 138 -18.10 0.92 16.47
C ASP A 138 -16.79 0.64 15.72
N MET A 139 -16.42 1.48 14.73
CA MET A 139 -15.15 1.37 14.02
C MET A 139 -13.96 1.58 14.97
N ILE A 140 -14.01 2.60 15.82
CA ILE A 140 -12.98 2.86 16.85
C ILE A 140 -12.84 1.64 17.77
N GLN A 141 -13.95 1.08 18.26
CA GLN A 141 -13.92 -0.08 19.13
C GLN A 141 -13.26 -1.31 18.47
N ARG A 142 -13.54 -1.54 17.18
CA ARG A 142 -12.86 -2.61 16.41
C ARG A 142 -11.35 -2.39 16.34
N HIS A 143 -10.89 -1.15 16.18
CA HIS A 143 -9.46 -0.81 16.17
C HIS A 143 -8.81 -1.07 17.52
N MET A 144 -9.48 -0.70 18.61
CA MET A 144 -9.02 -1.00 19.96
C MET A 144 -8.87 -2.50 20.19
N ASN A 145 -9.87 -3.29 19.80
CA ASN A 145 -9.83 -4.76 19.92
C ASN A 145 -8.68 -5.37 19.10
N ALA A 146 -8.48 -4.91 17.86
CA ALA A 146 -7.37 -5.37 17.01
C ALA A 146 -6.01 -4.99 17.61
N GLN A 147 -5.90 -3.82 18.24
CA GLN A 147 -4.68 -3.41 18.93
C GLN A 147 -4.39 -4.31 20.15
N GLU A 148 -5.41 -4.70 20.91
CA GLU A 148 -5.25 -5.65 22.01
C GLU A 148 -4.78 -7.04 21.54
N LEU A 149 -5.33 -7.55 20.43
CA LEU A 149 -4.88 -8.82 19.84
C LEU A 149 -3.39 -8.76 19.46
N LEU A 150 -2.95 -7.67 18.82
CA LEU A 150 -1.54 -7.49 18.49
C LEU A 150 -0.65 -7.38 19.74
N LYS A 151 -1.12 -6.71 20.80
CA LYS A 151 -0.39 -6.65 22.07
C LYS A 151 -0.25 -8.03 22.71
N LYS A 152 -1.31 -8.84 22.69
CA LYS A 152 -1.28 -10.23 23.19
C LYS A 152 -0.30 -11.08 22.40
N GLU A 153 -0.33 -11.00 21.07
CA GLU A 153 0.61 -11.73 20.21
C GLU A 153 2.07 -11.30 20.44
N LYS A 154 2.31 -10.00 20.61
CA LYS A 154 3.64 -9.48 20.98
C LYS A 154 4.12 -10.01 22.33
N SER A 155 3.23 -10.08 23.33
CA SER A 155 3.56 -10.66 24.64
C SER A 155 3.97 -12.13 24.49
N ARG A 156 3.15 -12.91 23.77
CA ARG A 156 3.42 -14.34 23.51
C ARG A 156 4.76 -14.56 22.81
N LEU A 157 5.09 -13.72 21.84
CA LEU A 157 6.39 -13.73 21.15
C LEU A 157 7.55 -13.48 22.12
N THR A 158 7.38 -12.54 23.04
CA THR A 158 8.39 -12.22 24.07
C THR A 158 8.60 -13.42 25.01
N ASP A 159 7.52 -14.10 25.40
CA ASP A 159 7.61 -15.29 26.24
C ASP A 159 8.32 -16.45 25.52
N LEU A 160 7.99 -16.68 24.24
CA LEU A 160 8.65 -17.70 23.42
C LEU A 160 10.14 -17.41 23.22
N GLN A 161 10.51 -16.14 23.02
CA GLN A 161 11.90 -15.72 22.94
C GLN A 161 12.65 -16.02 24.24
N GLY A 162 12.08 -15.67 25.39
CA GLY A 162 12.67 -15.99 26.69
C GLY A 162 12.83 -17.49 26.93
N GLN A 163 11.86 -18.30 26.51
CA GLN A 163 11.99 -19.77 26.54
C GLN A 163 13.13 -20.26 25.65
N GLY A 164 13.25 -19.71 24.44
CA GLY A 164 14.34 -20.05 23.51
C GLY A 164 15.72 -19.72 24.08
N GLU A 165 15.87 -18.56 24.72
CA GLU A 165 17.11 -18.15 25.40
C GLU A 165 17.47 -19.11 26.55
N GLN A 166 16.48 -19.51 27.36
CA GLN A 166 16.69 -20.51 28.42
C GLN A 166 17.11 -21.87 27.86
N GLN A 167 16.46 -22.36 26.81
CA GLN A 167 16.84 -23.64 26.18
C GLN A 167 18.24 -23.58 25.57
N TYR A 168 18.61 -22.44 24.97
CA TYR A 168 19.95 -22.22 24.45
C TYR A 168 21.02 -22.33 25.54
N HIS A 169 20.81 -21.67 26.69
CA HIS A 169 21.72 -21.77 27.83
C HIS A 169 21.84 -23.21 28.36
N LEU A 170 20.72 -23.92 28.54
CA LEU A 170 20.74 -25.31 29.00
C LEU A 170 21.49 -26.24 28.03
N LEU A 171 21.36 -26.01 26.72
CA LEU A 171 22.11 -26.77 25.71
C LEU A 171 23.62 -26.47 25.77
N GLN A 172 24.02 -25.23 26.05
CA GLN A 172 25.42 -24.88 26.25
C GLN A 172 26.00 -25.57 27.49
N GLU A 173 25.30 -25.50 28.62
CA GLU A 173 25.70 -26.17 29.86
C GLU A 173 25.80 -27.69 29.69
N ALA A 174 24.83 -28.30 28.99
CA ALA A 174 24.86 -29.73 28.68
C ALA A 174 26.03 -30.10 27.76
N ALA A 175 26.36 -29.27 26.77
CA ALA A 175 27.49 -29.48 25.87
C ALA A 175 28.85 -29.36 26.59
N GLU A 176 28.97 -28.43 27.53
CA GLU A 176 30.15 -28.27 28.39
C GLU A 176 30.31 -29.44 29.37
N SER A 177 29.21 -29.90 29.97
CA SER A 177 29.19 -31.08 30.85
C SER A 177 29.63 -32.35 30.12
N LEU A 178 29.19 -32.54 28.87
CA LEU A 178 29.64 -33.63 28.00
C LEU A 178 31.14 -33.55 27.67
N HIS A 179 31.71 -32.35 27.55
CA HIS A 179 33.14 -32.17 27.27
C HIS A 179 34.04 -32.40 28.48
N THR A 180 33.53 -32.17 29.68
CA THR A 180 34.31 -32.16 30.93
C THR A 180 34.11 -33.41 31.79
N SER A 181 33.23 -34.32 31.36
CA SER A 181 32.84 -35.51 32.13
C SER A 181 33.86 -36.66 32.10
N ASP A 182 34.17 -37.20 33.29
CA ASP A 182 34.84 -38.49 33.48
C ASP A 182 33.85 -39.68 33.39
N LYS A 183 34.37 -40.90 33.15
CA LYS A 183 33.61 -42.13 32.80
C LYS A 183 32.37 -42.47 33.64
N MET A 184 32.29 -42.06 34.90
CA MET A 184 31.16 -42.37 35.80
C MET A 184 30.04 -41.31 35.75
N ASP A 185 30.36 -40.10 35.29
CA ASP A 185 29.42 -38.98 35.13
C ASP A 185 28.95 -38.80 33.69
N THR A 186 29.53 -39.55 32.75
CA THR A 186 29.25 -39.42 31.31
C THR A 186 27.82 -39.84 30.97
N ASP A 187 27.32 -40.91 31.58
CA ASP A 187 25.95 -41.37 31.37
C ASP A 187 24.91 -40.35 31.86
N ARG A 188 25.22 -39.63 32.96
CA ARG A 188 24.36 -38.55 33.48
C ARG A 188 24.40 -37.32 32.58
N ALA A 189 25.59 -36.94 32.08
CA ALA A 189 25.74 -35.84 31.13
C ALA A 189 25.02 -36.13 29.80
N ILE A 190 25.11 -37.37 29.29
CA ILE A 190 24.39 -37.81 28.09
C ILE A 190 22.88 -37.73 28.30
N SER A 191 22.35 -38.30 29.39
CA SER A 191 20.91 -38.29 29.66
C SER A 191 20.36 -36.87 29.80
N SER A 192 21.11 -35.97 30.44
CA SER A 192 20.73 -34.56 30.56
C SER A 192 20.74 -33.83 29.21
N ALA A 193 21.74 -34.08 28.36
CA ALA A 193 21.83 -33.51 27.02
C ALA A 193 20.72 -34.00 26.09
N GLU A 194 20.38 -35.30 26.13
CA GLU A 194 19.27 -35.89 25.38
C GLU A 194 17.93 -35.25 25.77
N GLN A 195 17.72 -35.02 27.08
CA GLN A 195 16.52 -34.36 27.57
C GLN A 195 16.42 -32.91 27.09
N CYS A 196 17.51 -32.13 27.19
CA CYS A 196 17.54 -30.74 26.71
C CYS A 196 17.31 -30.66 25.19
N HIS A 197 17.88 -31.59 24.44
CA HIS A 197 17.69 -31.69 22.99
C HIS A 197 16.23 -31.99 22.63
N ALA A 198 15.60 -32.96 23.30
CA ALA A 198 14.20 -33.31 23.08
C ALA A 198 13.25 -32.14 23.37
N VAL A 199 13.44 -31.44 24.50
CA VAL A 199 12.65 -30.26 24.86
C VAL A 199 12.81 -29.13 23.84
N THR A 200 14.05 -28.90 23.36
CA THR A 200 14.33 -27.89 22.34
C THR A 200 13.61 -28.21 21.02
N LEU A 201 13.63 -29.47 20.58
CA LEU A 201 12.93 -29.88 19.35
C LEU A 201 11.40 -29.69 19.47
N MET A 202 10.82 -29.98 20.63
CA MET A 202 9.39 -29.74 20.89
C MET A 202 9.06 -28.25 20.83
N TRP A 203 9.88 -27.39 21.43
CA TRP A 203 9.72 -25.94 21.38
C TRP A 203 9.85 -25.38 19.96
N ILE A 204 10.84 -25.83 19.17
CA ILE A 204 10.99 -25.45 17.75
C ILE A 204 9.74 -25.83 16.96
N LYS A 205 9.22 -27.05 17.16
CA LYS A 205 8.00 -27.50 16.50
C LYS A 205 6.80 -26.63 16.86
N GLN A 206 6.61 -26.33 18.14
CA GLN A 206 5.54 -25.44 18.61
C GLN A 206 5.65 -24.04 18.00
N CYS A 207 6.87 -23.49 17.88
CA CYS A 207 7.08 -22.21 17.22
C CYS A 207 6.68 -22.26 15.75
N ASN A 208 7.10 -23.30 15.01
CA ASN A 208 6.75 -23.46 13.60
C ASN A 208 5.25 -23.63 13.35
N ASP A 209 4.55 -24.31 14.27
CA ASP A 209 3.11 -24.56 14.15
C ASP A 209 2.27 -23.32 14.52
N THR A 210 2.79 -22.44 15.38
CA THR A 210 2.04 -21.31 15.95
C THR A 210 2.51 -19.92 15.50
N LEU A 211 3.59 -19.82 14.73
CA LEU A 211 4.13 -18.53 14.27
C LEU A 211 4.11 -18.35 12.75
N PRO A 212 3.83 -17.11 12.30
CA PRO A 212 3.15 -16.04 13.04
C PRO A 212 1.66 -16.37 13.27
N ASP A 213 0.99 -15.78 14.28
CA ASP A 213 -0.48 -15.79 14.34
C ASP A 213 -1.04 -14.93 13.20
N VAL A 214 -1.22 -15.58 12.06
CA VAL A 214 -1.71 -15.00 10.81
C VAL A 214 -3.07 -14.34 11.03
N ASN A 215 -3.90 -14.84 11.95
CA ASN A 215 -5.25 -14.30 12.16
C ASN A 215 -5.20 -12.92 12.83
N ALA A 216 -4.42 -12.75 13.90
CA ALA A 216 -4.28 -11.45 14.57
C ALA A 216 -3.68 -10.38 13.63
N ILE A 217 -2.65 -10.76 12.86
CA ILE A 217 -1.99 -9.86 11.91
C ILE A 217 -2.92 -9.49 10.75
N GLN A 218 -3.64 -10.46 10.18
CA GLN A 218 -4.58 -10.23 9.09
C GLN A 218 -5.77 -9.39 9.51
N GLN A 219 -6.37 -9.67 10.69
CA GLN A 219 -7.49 -8.88 11.19
C GLN A 219 -7.11 -7.42 11.38
N SER A 220 -5.94 -7.16 11.97
CA SER A 220 -5.47 -5.78 12.14
C SER A 220 -5.09 -5.12 10.81
N ALA A 221 -4.48 -5.85 9.87
CA ALA A 221 -4.14 -5.31 8.55
C ALA A 221 -5.38 -4.90 7.76
N LYS A 222 -6.39 -5.78 7.66
CA LYS A 222 -7.66 -5.51 6.97
C LYS A 222 -8.34 -4.26 7.52
N LEU A 223 -8.42 -4.15 8.84
CA LEU A 223 -9.10 -3.04 9.50
C LEU A 223 -8.36 -1.71 9.27
N ARG A 224 -7.03 -1.69 9.39
CA ARG A 224 -6.22 -0.48 9.12
C ARG A 224 -6.32 -0.03 7.66
N TYR A 225 -6.28 -0.96 6.71
CA TYR A 225 -6.38 -0.62 5.30
C TYR A 225 -7.76 -0.07 4.95
N ALA A 226 -8.83 -0.76 5.35
CA ALA A 226 -10.20 -0.31 5.10
C ALA A 226 -10.43 1.10 5.65
N THR A 227 -10.07 1.34 6.92
CA THR A 227 -10.20 2.66 7.53
C THR A 227 -9.34 3.72 6.83
N LYS A 228 -8.09 3.39 6.46
CA LYS A 228 -7.23 4.32 5.71
C LYS A 228 -7.85 4.72 4.37
N LYS A 229 -8.34 3.76 3.59
CA LYS A 229 -8.99 4.03 2.30
C LYS A 229 -10.26 4.84 2.45
N THR A 230 -11.06 4.54 3.46
CA THR A 230 -12.26 5.33 3.78
C THR A 230 -11.91 6.78 4.12
N ILE A 231 -10.89 7.00 4.95
CA ILE A 231 -10.42 8.36 5.31
C ILE A 231 -9.87 9.09 4.09
N GLU A 232 -9.11 8.41 3.21
CA GLU A 232 -8.59 9.00 1.97
C GLU A 232 -9.73 9.50 1.06
N VAL A 233 -10.78 8.68 0.88
CA VAL A 233 -11.96 9.06 0.09
C VAL A 233 -12.72 10.20 0.75
N MET A 234 -12.93 10.15 2.08
CA MET A 234 -13.59 11.23 2.82
C MET A 234 -12.85 12.56 2.67
N ASN A 235 -11.52 12.55 2.78
CA ASN A 235 -10.71 13.76 2.61
C ASN A 235 -10.78 14.29 1.16
N GLN A 236 -10.76 13.41 0.16
CA GLN A 236 -10.88 13.81 -1.25
C GLN A 236 -12.23 14.47 -1.57
N GLU A 237 -13.33 13.96 -1.01
CA GLU A 237 -14.67 14.53 -1.19
C GLU A 237 -14.82 15.86 -0.45
N VAL A 238 -14.23 15.98 0.74
CA VAL A 238 -14.16 17.25 1.48
C VAL A 238 -13.34 18.29 0.70
N ASP A 239 -12.19 17.90 0.15
CA ASP A 239 -11.34 18.76 -0.66
C ASP A 239 -12.01 19.16 -1.99
N ALA A 240 -12.75 18.26 -2.63
CA ALA A 240 -13.51 18.53 -3.85
C ALA A 240 -14.70 19.46 -3.60
N GLY A 241 -15.43 19.28 -2.49
CA GLY A 241 -16.51 20.16 -2.08
C GLY A 241 -16.05 21.59 -1.75
N VAL A 242 -14.82 21.74 -1.25
CA VAL A 242 -14.19 23.05 -1.02
C VAL A 242 -13.79 23.74 -2.34
N GLN A 243 -13.53 23.00 -3.42
CA GLN A 243 -13.23 23.56 -4.75
C GLN A 243 -14.49 23.94 -5.54
N ASP A 244 -15.61 23.22 -5.37
CA ASP A 244 -16.86 23.47 -6.11
C ASP A 244 -17.70 24.61 -5.49
N ALA A 245 -17.44 24.98 -4.23
CA ALA A 245 -18.04 26.17 -3.59
C ALA A 245 -17.59 27.52 -4.22
N GLY A 246 -16.64 27.49 -5.16
CA GLY A 246 -16.16 28.67 -5.89
C GLY A 246 -16.94 29.00 -7.18
N VAL A 247 -17.87 28.15 -7.64
CA VAL A 247 -18.55 28.36 -8.93
C VAL A 247 -20.06 28.11 -8.82
N THR A 248 -20.81 29.22 -8.75
CA THR A 248 -22.25 29.35 -9.05
C THR A 248 -23.21 28.39 -8.31
N ALA A 249 -23.75 28.85 -7.18
CA ALA A 249 -24.95 28.28 -6.58
C ALA A 249 -26.18 28.62 -7.44
N SER A 250 -26.64 27.66 -8.26
CA SER A 250 -27.97 27.68 -8.85
C SER A 250 -28.66 26.34 -8.60
N ASN A 251 -29.68 26.40 -7.74
CA ASN A 251 -30.70 25.38 -7.45
C ASN A 251 -30.59 24.05 -8.23
N ARG A 252 -30.06 23.01 -7.57
CA ARG A 252 -30.48 21.63 -7.81
C ARG A 252 -30.67 20.91 -6.49
N LEU A 253 -31.92 20.58 -6.17
CA LEU A 253 -32.23 19.42 -5.34
C LEU A 253 -31.62 18.18 -6.02
N VAL A 254 -30.51 17.68 -5.47
CA VAL A 254 -30.03 16.33 -5.75
C VAL A 254 -30.13 15.53 -4.44
N SER A 255 -31.38 15.37 -3.99
CA SER A 255 -31.74 14.38 -2.98
C SER A 255 -32.00 13.07 -3.71
N GLY A 256 -31.13 12.06 -3.51
CA GLY A 256 -31.53 10.66 -3.72
C GLY A 256 -30.54 9.71 -4.39
N THR A 257 -29.43 10.17 -5.00
CA THR A 257 -28.58 9.27 -5.82
C THR A 257 -27.15 9.09 -5.31
N LEU A 258 -26.59 10.04 -4.54
CA LEU A 258 -25.23 9.96 -4.02
C LEU A 258 -25.11 9.03 -2.79
N HIS A 259 -26.14 8.98 -1.95
CA HIS A 259 -26.12 8.22 -0.70
C HIS A 259 -26.19 6.70 -0.93
N ALA A 260 -26.96 6.28 -1.94
CA ALA A 260 -27.05 4.88 -2.36
C ALA A 260 -25.71 4.34 -2.89
N THR A 261 -24.92 5.18 -3.56
CA THR A 261 -23.63 4.76 -4.12
C THR A 261 -22.56 4.60 -3.04
N VAL A 262 -22.60 5.37 -1.95
CA VAL A 262 -21.64 5.22 -0.85
C VAL A 262 -21.98 4.01 0.01
N LEU A 263 -23.26 3.80 0.37
CA LEU A 263 -23.67 2.62 1.13
C LEU A 263 -23.57 1.31 0.31
N GLU A 264 -23.85 1.33 -1.00
CA GLU A 264 -23.54 0.19 -1.89
C GLU A 264 -22.03 -0.05 -2.01
N LYS A 265 -21.21 0.99 -2.09
CA LYS A 265 -19.74 0.84 -2.08
C LYS A 265 -19.23 0.32 -0.74
N VAL A 266 -19.80 0.76 0.39
CA VAL A 266 -19.46 0.29 1.74
C VAL A 266 -19.92 -1.15 1.98
N ASN A 267 -21.12 -1.53 1.53
CA ASN A 267 -21.60 -2.92 1.62
C ASN A 267 -20.86 -3.85 0.65
N ASN A 268 -20.47 -3.35 -0.53
CA ASN A 268 -19.55 -4.06 -1.41
C ASN A 268 -18.13 -4.15 -0.84
N ILE A 269 -17.73 -3.31 0.13
CA ILE A 269 -16.46 -3.40 0.87
C ILE A 269 -16.51 -4.49 1.97
N ILE A 270 -17.66 -4.70 2.61
CA ILE A 270 -17.83 -5.74 3.65
C ILE A 270 -17.85 -7.15 3.05
N GLY A 271 -18.15 -7.28 1.75
CA GLY A 271 -18.08 -8.53 0.98
C GLY A 271 -16.74 -8.79 0.28
N ILE A 272 -15.72 -7.96 0.46
CA ILE A 272 -14.43 -8.14 -0.23
C ILE A 272 -13.67 -9.31 0.41
N PRO A 273 -13.34 -10.37 -0.36
CA PRO A 273 -12.40 -11.39 0.10
C PRO A 273 -11.11 -10.69 0.52
N VAL A 274 -10.46 -11.19 1.58
CA VAL A 274 -9.09 -10.89 2.04
C VAL A 274 -8.37 -9.94 1.09
N GLU A 275 -7.89 -8.77 1.54
CA GLU A 275 -6.96 -7.94 0.76
C GLU A 275 -6.00 -8.88 0.04
N THR A 276 -6.28 -9.08 -1.25
CA THR A 276 -5.44 -9.86 -2.13
C THR A 276 -4.14 -9.11 -2.04
N VAL A 277 -3.06 -9.76 -1.59
CA VAL A 277 -1.72 -9.17 -1.68
C VAL A 277 -1.67 -8.54 -3.07
N THR A 278 -1.56 -7.20 -3.16
CA THR A 278 -1.57 -6.50 -4.44
C THR A 278 -0.14 -6.28 -4.89
N ILE A 279 0.06 -6.05 -6.19
CA ILE A 279 1.39 -5.74 -6.72
C ILE A 279 1.95 -4.47 -6.08
N GLU A 280 1.13 -3.44 -5.83
CA GLU A 280 1.63 -2.21 -5.18
C GLU A 280 2.07 -2.47 -3.74
N SER A 281 1.33 -3.32 -3.01
CA SER A 281 1.69 -3.71 -1.64
C SER A 281 2.99 -4.53 -1.57
N LEU A 282 3.28 -5.30 -2.62
CA LEU A 282 4.53 -6.04 -2.82
C LEU A 282 5.69 -5.09 -3.14
N ARG A 283 5.53 -4.21 -4.13
CA ARG A 283 6.58 -3.24 -4.53
C ARG A 283 6.92 -2.27 -3.40
N GLY A 284 5.92 -1.81 -2.67
CA GLY A 284 6.12 -0.97 -1.49
C GLY A 284 6.68 -1.72 -0.27
N LEU A 285 6.84 -3.05 -0.34
CA LEU A 285 7.26 -3.92 0.78
C LEU A 285 6.60 -3.53 2.10
N SER A 286 5.28 -3.33 2.07
CA SER A 286 4.55 -3.00 3.30
C SER A 286 4.82 -4.06 4.37
N MET A 287 4.91 -3.68 5.64
CA MET A 287 5.27 -4.62 6.71
C MET A 287 4.48 -5.95 6.69
N PRO A 288 3.16 -5.98 6.45
CA PRO A 288 2.41 -7.23 6.33
C PRO A 288 2.88 -8.11 5.15
N VAL A 289 3.16 -7.52 3.99
CA VAL A 289 3.62 -8.26 2.81
C VAL A 289 5.05 -8.74 2.99
N ARG A 290 5.90 -7.92 3.59
CA ARG A 290 7.26 -8.31 3.96
C ARG A 290 7.26 -9.52 4.89
N MET A 291 6.41 -9.54 5.91
CA MET A 291 6.26 -10.70 6.80
C MET A 291 5.78 -11.95 6.06
N LEU A 292 4.85 -11.82 5.10
CA LEU A 292 4.41 -12.95 4.28
C LEU A 292 5.53 -13.50 3.39
N VAL A 293 6.34 -12.62 2.80
CA VAL A 293 7.50 -13.00 1.97
C VAL A 293 8.58 -13.68 2.81
N GLU A 294 8.94 -13.10 3.96
CA GLU A 294 9.94 -13.66 4.88
C GLU A 294 9.49 -15.00 5.49
N ALA A 295 8.18 -15.17 5.72
CA ALA A 295 7.60 -16.44 6.16
C ALA A 295 7.44 -17.48 5.04
N GLY A 296 7.80 -17.15 3.79
CA GLY A 296 7.62 -18.05 2.64
C GLY A 296 6.16 -18.34 2.28
N LYS A 297 5.23 -17.46 2.69
CA LYS A 297 3.78 -17.60 2.51
C LYS A 297 3.22 -16.79 1.33
N LEU A 298 4.07 -16.30 0.44
CA LEU A 298 3.68 -15.61 -0.79
C LEU A 298 4.35 -16.24 -2.02
N ALA A 299 3.56 -16.53 -3.06
CA ALA A 299 4.04 -17.05 -4.33
C ALA A 299 3.39 -16.35 -5.52
N ALA A 300 4.10 -16.28 -6.64
CA ALA A 300 3.55 -15.95 -7.94
C ALA A 300 3.01 -17.21 -8.62
N VAL A 301 1.87 -17.12 -9.31
CA VAL A 301 1.22 -18.26 -9.97
C VAL A 301 0.97 -17.97 -11.44
N LEU A 302 1.44 -18.87 -12.28
CA LEU A 302 1.16 -18.88 -13.72
C LEU A 302 0.24 -20.07 -14.03
N THR A 303 -0.97 -19.80 -14.49
CA THR A 303 -1.92 -20.83 -14.94
C THR A 303 -2.02 -20.82 -16.46
N LYS A 304 -1.60 -21.90 -17.12
CA LYS A 304 -1.74 -22.09 -18.57
C LYS A 304 -2.42 -23.44 -18.84
N GLN A 305 -3.52 -23.44 -19.60
CA GLN A 305 -4.27 -24.64 -20.00
C GLN A 305 -4.63 -25.57 -18.80
N GLY A 306 -5.03 -24.98 -17.67
CA GLY A 306 -5.40 -25.73 -16.46
C GLY A 306 -4.24 -26.29 -15.64
N LYS A 307 -2.98 -26.07 -16.07
CA LYS A 307 -1.78 -26.39 -15.27
C LYS A 307 -1.24 -25.13 -14.62
N SER A 308 -1.07 -25.18 -13.31
CA SER A 308 -0.52 -24.07 -12.51
C SER A 308 0.93 -24.32 -12.16
N ARG A 309 1.74 -23.26 -12.23
CA ARG A 309 3.14 -23.25 -11.82
C ARG A 309 3.37 -22.12 -10.85
N HIS A 310 4.24 -22.35 -9.87
CA HIS A 310 4.39 -21.50 -8.70
C HIS A 310 5.84 -21.03 -8.60
N GLY A 311 6.04 -19.73 -8.39
CA GLY A 311 7.34 -19.10 -8.20
C GLY A 311 7.39 -18.53 -6.79
N ARG A 312 8.37 -18.93 -6.01
CA ARG A 312 8.57 -18.37 -4.67
C ARG A 312 8.97 -16.90 -4.79
N ILE A 313 8.46 -16.07 -3.89
CA ILE A 313 8.92 -14.68 -3.75
C ILE A 313 9.75 -14.59 -2.47
N THR A 314 10.93 -13.98 -2.54
CA THR A 314 11.81 -13.74 -1.38
C THR A 314 12.32 -12.30 -1.38
N VAL A 315 12.89 -11.88 -0.24
CA VAL A 315 13.69 -10.65 -0.17
C VAL A 315 15.15 -11.04 0.03
N HIS A 316 16.04 -10.55 -0.82
CA HIS A 316 17.49 -10.76 -0.72
C HIS A 316 18.20 -9.43 -0.95
N ASP A 317 19.07 -9.03 -0.01
CA ASP A 317 19.77 -7.72 -0.03
C ASP A 317 18.83 -6.52 -0.24
N GLY A 318 17.63 -6.57 0.34
CA GLY A 318 16.62 -5.52 0.21
C GLY A 318 15.90 -5.48 -1.14
N ALA A 319 16.20 -6.40 -2.06
CA ALA A 319 15.51 -6.53 -3.34
C ALA A 319 14.53 -7.72 -3.32
N ILE A 320 13.40 -7.56 -4.01
CA ILE A 320 12.40 -8.62 -4.16
C ILE A 320 12.86 -9.56 -5.27
N CYS A 321 12.99 -10.84 -4.96
CA CYS A 321 13.37 -11.88 -5.92
C CYS A 321 12.18 -12.78 -6.21
N LEU A 322 11.76 -12.84 -7.46
CA LEU A 322 10.85 -13.85 -7.97
C LEU A 322 11.69 -15.02 -8.51
N HIS A 323 11.59 -16.16 -7.85
CA HIS A 323 12.27 -17.39 -8.23
C HIS A 323 11.55 -18.06 -9.40
N HIS A 324 12.26 -18.94 -10.11
CA HIS A 324 11.72 -19.67 -11.25
C HIS A 324 10.44 -20.45 -10.90
N LEU A 325 9.57 -20.60 -11.90
CA LEU A 325 8.29 -21.29 -11.79
C LEU A 325 8.48 -22.81 -11.75
N GLN A 326 7.92 -23.45 -10.73
CA GLN A 326 7.93 -24.90 -10.51
C GLN A 326 6.52 -25.49 -10.62
N ASN A 327 6.41 -26.75 -11.04
CA ASN A 327 5.12 -27.44 -11.14
C ASN A 327 4.55 -27.82 -9.77
N GLU A 328 5.40 -28.01 -8.76
CA GLU A 328 4.99 -28.30 -7.39
C GLU A 328 4.58 -27.00 -6.69
N CYS A 329 3.44 -27.03 -6.00
CA CYS A 329 3.09 -25.99 -5.04
C CYS A 329 4.13 -26.06 -3.89
N PRO A 330 4.69 -24.92 -3.41
CA PRO A 330 5.61 -24.92 -2.27
C PRO A 330 5.03 -25.77 -1.14
N LYS A 331 5.75 -26.82 -0.71
CA LYS A 331 5.28 -27.87 0.22
C LYS A 331 4.93 -27.37 1.63
N THR A 332 5.06 -26.07 1.87
CA THR A 332 4.85 -25.42 3.15
C THR A 332 3.49 -24.70 3.19
N THR A 333 2.63 -25.23 4.05
CA THR A 333 1.53 -24.58 4.79
C THR A 333 0.15 -24.44 4.12
N GLN A 334 -0.86 -24.83 4.88
CA GLN A 334 -2.22 -24.32 4.72
C GLN A 334 -2.15 -22.77 4.75
N HIS A 335 -2.77 -22.12 3.76
CA HIS A 335 -2.92 -20.65 3.63
C HIS A 335 -1.76 -19.90 2.90
N LEU A 336 -1.26 -20.45 1.79
CA LEU A 336 -0.35 -19.76 0.86
C LEU A 336 -1.10 -18.63 0.10
N HIS A 337 -0.58 -17.40 0.12
CA HIS A 337 -1.08 -16.29 -0.69
C HIS A 337 -0.48 -16.34 -2.08
N THR A 338 -1.30 -16.04 -3.09
CA THR A 338 -0.89 -16.11 -4.49
C THR A 338 -1.13 -14.78 -5.21
N LEU A 339 -0.16 -14.41 -6.05
CA LEU A 339 -0.23 -13.31 -6.99
C LEU A 339 -0.20 -13.85 -8.41
N PRO A 340 -0.92 -13.26 -9.39
CA PRO A 340 -0.73 -13.64 -10.78
C PRO A 340 0.73 -13.38 -11.21
N PHE A 341 1.35 -14.32 -11.92
CA PHE A 341 2.75 -14.18 -12.33
C PHE A 341 3.00 -12.94 -13.17
N TYR A 342 2.14 -12.69 -14.16
CA TYR A 342 2.28 -11.56 -15.07
C TYR A 342 2.15 -10.21 -14.35
N ASP A 343 1.36 -10.15 -13.29
CA ASP A 343 1.20 -8.98 -12.43
C ASP A 343 2.52 -8.64 -11.70
N VAL A 344 3.23 -9.66 -11.21
CA VAL A 344 4.53 -9.48 -10.55
C VAL A 344 5.60 -9.02 -11.54
N VAL A 345 5.60 -9.54 -12.77
CA VAL A 345 6.61 -9.20 -13.79
C VAL A 345 6.21 -8.04 -14.71
N ALA A 346 4.97 -7.51 -14.63
CA ALA A 346 4.45 -6.48 -15.54
C ALA A 346 5.23 -5.15 -15.50
N SER A 347 6.01 -4.88 -14.45
CA SER A 347 6.92 -3.72 -14.38
C SER A 347 8.33 -3.98 -14.90
N THR A 348 8.62 -5.19 -15.39
CA THR A 348 9.96 -5.52 -15.91
C THR A 348 9.97 -5.35 -17.43
N GLU A 349 10.44 -4.20 -17.90
CA GLU A 349 10.88 -4.10 -19.29
C GLU A 349 12.07 -5.05 -19.50
N THR A 350 12.09 -5.79 -20.62
CA THR A 350 13.16 -6.76 -20.90
C THR A 350 14.53 -6.05 -20.94
N LEU A 351 14.56 -4.84 -21.50
CA LEU A 351 15.63 -3.87 -21.28
C LEU A 351 15.54 -3.35 -19.86
N SER A 352 16.58 -3.57 -19.05
CA SER A 352 16.68 -3.25 -17.60
C SER A 352 16.37 -4.39 -16.63
N SER A 353 15.86 -5.53 -17.11
CA SER A 353 15.65 -6.71 -16.28
C SER A 353 16.94 -7.14 -15.58
N LEU A 354 16.87 -7.33 -14.26
CA LEU A 354 17.95 -7.88 -13.44
C LEU A 354 17.57 -9.31 -13.08
N VAL A 355 18.34 -10.28 -13.53
CA VAL A 355 18.14 -11.69 -13.18
C VAL A 355 19.24 -12.14 -12.23
N PHE A 356 19.00 -13.25 -11.52
CA PHE A 356 20.00 -13.86 -10.66
C PHE A 356 20.16 -15.35 -10.96
N LEU A 357 21.38 -15.85 -10.77
CA LEU A 357 21.73 -17.26 -10.80
C LEU A 357 22.46 -17.61 -9.51
N ASP A 358 21.98 -18.59 -8.76
CA ASP A 358 22.67 -19.13 -7.59
C ASP A 358 23.51 -20.32 -8.01
N LEU A 359 24.83 -20.19 -7.90
CA LEU A 359 25.80 -21.21 -8.30
C LEU A 359 26.29 -21.97 -7.07
N ALA A 360 26.29 -23.30 -7.15
CA ALA A 360 26.88 -24.15 -6.13
C ALA A 360 27.64 -25.33 -6.75
N TRP A 361 28.62 -25.84 -6.03
CA TRP A 361 29.37 -27.06 -6.34
C TRP A 361 29.73 -27.79 -5.03
N PRO A 362 30.15 -29.07 -5.07
CA PRO A 362 30.45 -29.83 -3.87
C PRO A 362 31.43 -29.12 -2.93
N GLY A 363 31.01 -28.93 -1.68
CA GLY A 363 31.79 -28.25 -0.65
C GLY A 363 31.70 -26.71 -0.66
N SER A 364 30.81 -26.11 -1.46
CA SER A 364 30.55 -24.67 -1.45
C SER A 364 29.14 -24.33 -0.99
N SER A 365 28.98 -23.19 -0.32
CA SER A 365 27.68 -22.56 -0.13
C SER A 365 27.23 -21.91 -1.45
N PRO A 366 25.92 -21.85 -1.76
CA PRO A 366 25.42 -21.17 -2.94
C PRO A 366 25.86 -19.71 -3.00
N GLY A 367 26.43 -19.30 -4.13
CA GLY A 367 26.83 -17.92 -4.41
C GLY A 367 25.98 -17.31 -5.52
N ARG A 368 25.43 -16.12 -5.28
CA ARG A 368 24.52 -15.44 -6.21
C ARG A 368 25.26 -14.56 -7.22
N VAL A 369 24.92 -14.69 -8.50
CA VAL A 369 25.37 -13.83 -9.60
C VAL A 369 24.18 -13.03 -10.12
N TYR A 370 24.27 -11.70 -10.05
CA TYR A 370 23.27 -10.77 -10.59
C TYR A 370 23.68 -10.33 -12.00
N ILE A 371 22.78 -10.51 -12.96
CA ILE A 371 23.02 -10.22 -14.38
C ILE A 371 22.00 -9.21 -14.87
N ARG A 372 22.47 -8.03 -15.28
CA ARG A 372 21.66 -7.01 -15.92
C ARG A 372 21.55 -7.28 -17.41
N ILE A 373 20.33 -7.30 -17.95
CA ILE A 373 20.11 -7.31 -19.40
C ILE A 373 20.38 -5.90 -19.94
N ILE A 374 21.27 -5.80 -20.92
CA ILE A 374 21.75 -4.51 -21.47
C ILE A 374 21.34 -4.28 -22.93
N ARG A 375 20.72 -5.27 -23.58
CA ARG A 375 20.23 -5.20 -24.97
C ARG A 375 18.93 -5.98 -25.10
N ASP A 376 17.94 -5.42 -25.81
CA ASP A 376 16.72 -6.15 -26.16
C ASP A 376 16.98 -7.03 -27.37
N THR A 377 17.42 -8.26 -27.13
CA THR A 377 17.62 -9.24 -28.20
C THR A 377 16.75 -10.46 -27.96
N PRO A 378 16.40 -11.22 -29.01
CA PRO A 378 15.73 -12.50 -28.83
C PRO A 378 16.47 -13.40 -27.83
N MET A 379 17.81 -13.40 -27.84
CA MET A 379 18.63 -14.16 -26.88
C MET A 379 18.46 -13.68 -25.43
N ALA A 380 18.42 -12.36 -25.22
CA ALA A 380 18.12 -11.81 -23.89
C ALA A 380 16.73 -12.23 -23.40
N LYS A 381 15.71 -12.17 -24.28
CA LYS A 381 14.35 -12.64 -23.96
C LYS A 381 14.36 -14.12 -23.59
N ASN A 382 14.96 -14.96 -24.42
CA ASN A 382 15.10 -16.40 -24.17
C ASN A 382 15.81 -16.69 -22.84
N PHE A 383 16.88 -15.96 -22.53
CA PHE A 383 17.62 -16.07 -21.27
C PHE A 383 16.74 -15.71 -20.06
N VAL A 384 15.98 -14.61 -20.12
CA VAL A 384 15.05 -14.21 -19.04
C VAL A 384 13.93 -15.24 -18.87
N LEU A 385 13.35 -15.75 -19.96
CA LEU A 385 12.31 -16.78 -19.92
C LEU A 385 12.77 -18.08 -19.26
N LEU A 386 14.04 -18.45 -19.45
CA LEU A 386 14.67 -19.60 -18.80
C LEU A 386 15.02 -19.31 -17.32
N CYS A 387 15.29 -18.06 -16.96
CA CYS A 387 15.44 -17.67 -15.55
C CYS A 387 14.10 -17.71 -14.80
N THR A 388 13.00 -17.24 -15.42
CA THR A 388 11.66 -17.30 -14.80
C THR A 388 11.01 -18.67 -14.91
N GLY A 389 11.44 -19.47 -15.90
CA GLY A 389 10.88 -20.78 -16.17
C GLY A 389 9.48 -20.76 -16.78
N GLU A 390 8.92 -19.62 -17.18
CA GLU A 390 7.50 -19.47 -17.53
C GLU A 390 7.00 -20.27 -18.75
N HIS A 391 7.91 -20.79 -19.58
CA HIS A 391 7.61 -21.64 -20.74
C HIS A 391 7.81 -23.14 -20.50
N GLY A 392 8.30 -23.53 -19.32
CA GLY A 392 8.50 -24.94 -18.95
C GLY A 392 9.92 -25.14 -18.45
N PRO A 393 10.89 -25.19 -19.38
CA PRO A 393 12.30 -25.26 -19.05
C PRO A 393 12.80 -24.09 -18.19
N SER A 394 13.83 -24.33 -17.40
CA SER A 394 14.50 -23.32 -16.59
C SER A 394 15.99 -23.61 -16.46
N TYR A 395 16.80 -22.60 -16.13
CA TYR A 395 18.22 -22.81 -15.81
C TYR A 395 18.46 -23.50 -14.46
N THR A 396 17.47 -23.61 -13.59
CA THR A 396 17.62 -24.38 -12.33
C THR A 396 17.96 -25.83 -12.65
N ASN A 397 18.94 -26.37 -11.90
CA ASN A 397 19.55 -27.70 -12.07
C ASN A 397 20.34 -27.88 -13.37
N THR A 398 20.70 -26.80 -14.07
CA THR A 398 21.65 -26.88 -15.18
C THR A 398 23.09 -26.81 -14.70
N HIS A 399 24.00 -27.48 -15.41
CA HIS A 399 25.42 -27.53 -15.13
C HIS A 399 26.21 -26.64 -16.10
N PHE A 400 27.37 -26.18 -15.66
CA PHE A 400 28.38 -25.63 -16.56
C PHE A 400 29.19 -26.78 -17.16
N PHE A 401 29.25 -26.89 -18.48
CA PHE A 401 29.90 -28.03 -19.14
C PHE A 401 31.31 -27.71 -19.64
N GLY A 402 31.73 -26.44 -19.63
CA GLY A 402 33.05 -26.05 -20.15
C GLY A 402 33.58 -24.72 -19.64
N VAL A 403 34.91 -24.57 -19.73
CA VAL A 403 35.62 -23.30 -19.57
C VAL A 403 36.44 -23.06 -20.83
N VAL A 404 36.09 -22.04 -21.59
CA VAL A 404 36.82 -21.65 -22.80
C VAL A 404 37.95 -20.70 -22.41
N CYS A 405 39.10 -20.81 -23.07
CA CYS A 405 40.29 -19.98 -22.82
C CYS A 405 40.72 -19.99 -21.33
N LYS A 406 40.64 -21.14 -20.64
CA LYS A 406 41.00 -21.27 -19.21
C LYS A 406 42.39 -20.71 -18.93
N GLY A 407 42.48 -19.75 -18.01
CA GLY A 407 43.71 -19.06 -17.65
C GLY A 407 44.07 -17.87 -18.54
N LEU A 408 43.51 -17.76 -19.74
CA LEU A 408 43.92 -16.84 -20.81
C LEU A 408 42.95 -15.65 -20.99
N PRO A 409 43.31 -14.60 -21.75
CA PRO A 409 42.37 -13.56 -22.14
C PRO A 409 41.13 -14.13 -22.86
N GLY A 410 39.95 -13.62 -22.51
CA GLY A 410 38.67 -14.14 -23.00
C GLY A 410 38.16 -15.40 -22.28
N GLU A 411 38.76 -15.77 -21.14
CA GLU A 411 38.27 -16.85 -20.27
C GLU A 411 36.77 -16.67 -19.98
N ARG A 412 36.00 -17.73 -20.22
CA ARG A 412 34.55 -17.74 -20.00
C ARG A 412 34.07 -19.14 -19.62
N ILE A 413 33.12 -19.20 -18.70
CA ILE A 413 32.40 -20.44 -18.37
C ILE A 413 31.19 -20.58 -19.29
N VAL A 414 30.83 -21.81 -19.63
CA VAL A 414 29.73 -22.13 -20.56
C VAL A 414 28.74 -23.07 -19.88
N GLY A 415 27.45 -22.73 -19.97
CA GLY A 415 26.35 -23.48 -19.37
C GLY A 415 25.03 -23.21 -20.08
N GLY A 416 23.91 -23.62 -19.46
CA GLY A 416 22.56 -23.34 -19.96
C GLY A 416 21.94 -24.42 -20.86
N ASP A 417 22.58 -25.59 -20.98
CA ASP A 417 22.00 -26.76 -21.60
C ASP A 417 21.05 -27.47 -20.62
N TYR A 418 19.78 -27.09 -20.64
CA TYR A 418 18.76 -27.68 -19.75
C TYR A 418 18.29 -29.07 -20.17
N GLU A 419 18.68 -29.55 -21.35
CA GLU A 419 18.19 -30.82 -21.90
C GLU A 419 19.12 -31.98 -21.55
N TYR A 420 20.43 -31.79 -21.74
CA TYR A 420 21.42 -32.86 -21.60
C TYR A 420 22.56 -32.52 -20.64
N ASN A 421 22.72 -31.25 -20.27
CA ASN A 421 23.81 -30.78 -19.41
C ASN A 421 25.22 -31.16 -19.90
N ASP A 422 25.39 -31.40 -21.20
CA ASP A 422 26.65 -31.85 -21.79
C ASP A 422 27.16 -30.92 -22.90
N GLY A 423 26.37 -29.90 -23.26
CA GLY A 423 26.65 -28.92 -24.30
C GLY A 423 26.08 -29.30 -25.67
N ASN A 424 25.36 -30.43 -25.79
CA ASN A 424 24.75 -30.86 -27.04
C ASN A 424 23.28 -30.44 -27.18
N GLY A 425 22.66 -29.87 -26.14
CA GLY A 425 21.27 -29.39 -26.15
C GLY A 425 21.15 -27.95 -25.69
N GLY A 426 19.98 -27.63 -25.14
CA GLY A 426 19.62 -26.27 -24.75
C GLY A 426 18.89 -25.57 -25.88
N ALA A 427 17.80 -26.17 -26.34
CA ALA A 427 16.95 -25.58 -27.35
C ALA A 427 16.34 -24.25 -26.90
N ALA A 428 15.98 -23.42 -27.87
CA ALA A 428 15.21 -22.21 -27.68
C ALA A 428 13.83 -22.49 -27.05
N VAL A 429 13.40 -21.67 -26.08
CA VAL A 429 12.00 -21.71 -25.60
C VAL A 429 11.06 -20.87 -26.46
N ILE A 430 11.60 -19.98 -27.30
CA ILE A 430 10.85 -19.18 -28.28
C ILE A 430 11.44 -19.38 -29.68
N PRO A 431 10.63 -19.55 -30.73
CA PRO A 431 11.15 -19.77 -32.08
C PRO A 431 11.80 -18.51 -32.66
N GLY A 432 12.75 -18.67 -33.58
CA GLY A 432 13.25 -17.56 -34.41
C GLY A 432 14.36 -16.73 -33.76
N LEU A 433 15.19 -17.35 -32.91
CA LEU A 433 16.40 -16.72 -32.34
C LEU A 433 17.53 -16.53 -33.37
N SER A 434 17.41 -17.23 -34.50
CA SER A 434 18.37 -17.23 -35.59
C SER A 434 18.35 -15.90 -36.36
N GLY A 435 19.34 -15.03 -36.09
CA GLY A 435 19.87 -14.10 -37.10
C GLY A 435 19.64 -12.59 -36.93
N SER A 436 18.75 -12.14 -36.04
CA SER A 436 18.46 -10.70 -35.88
C SER A 436 18.60 -10.20 -34.43
N GLY A 437 19.04 -8.95 -34.26
CA GLY A 437 19.23 -8.28 -32.96
C GLY A 437 20.48 -7.38 -32.93
N ASP A 438 20.40 -6.26 -32.19
CA ASP A 438 21.55 -5.37 -31.95
C ASP A 438 22.37 -5.87 -30.75
N TYR A 439 23.35 -6.73 -31.05
CA TYR A 439 24.23 -7.31 -30.04
C TYR A 439 25.43 -6.41 -29.77
N ASN A 440 25.85 -6.32 -28.49
CA ASN A 440 27.03 -5.54 -28.17
C ASN A 440 28.29 -6.23 -28.72
N LYS A 441 29.08 -5.50 -29.50
CA LYS A 441 30.32 -5.98 -30.13
C LYS A 441 31.51 -6.04 -29.16
N HIS A 442 31.36 -5.57 -27.92
CA HIS A 442 32.46 -5.47 -26.95
C HIS A 442 32.25 -6.43 -25.78
N CYS A 443 33.06 -7.49 -25.71
CA CYS A 443 33.10 -8.41 -24.57
C CYS A 443 34.02 -7.88 -23.46
N SER A 444 33.42 -7.22 -22.47
CA SER A 444 34.13 -6.84 -21.24
C SER A 444 34.12 -7.97 -20.20
N VAL A 445 34.94 -7.85 -19.15
CA VAL A 445 34.82 -8.72 -17.97
C VAL A 445 33.39 -8.64 -17.42
N GLY A 446 32.80 -9.79 -17.12
CA GLY A 446 31.41 -9.93 -16.68
C GLY A 446 30.39 -9.89 -17.83
N ALA A 447 30.79 -9.81 -19.09
CA ALA A 447 29.85 -9.91 -20.20
C ALA A 447 29.17 -11.28 -20.23
N VAL A 448 27.86 -11.26 -20.46
CA VAL A 448 27.00 -12.44 -20.61
C VAL A 448 26.44 -12.48 -22.03
N GLY A 449 26.65 -13.59 -22.71
CA GLY A 449 26.27 -13.72 -24.11
C GLY A 449 26.16 -15.16 -24.58
N GLY A 450 25.46 -15.37 -25.70
CA GLY A 450 25.26 -16.66 -26.34
C GLY A 450 25.95 -16.74 -27.71
N TRP A 451 25.83 -17.88 -28.37
CA TRP A 451 26.26 -18.07 -29.75
C TRP A 451 25.04 -18.12 -30.66
N VAL A 452 25.17 -17.66 -31.90
CA VAL A 452 24.15 -17.97 -32.92
C VAL A 452 24.38 -19.40 -33.32
N SER A 453 23.67 -20.28 -32.64
CA SER A 453 23.42 -21.63 -33.09
C SER A 453 22.10 -21.67 -33.85
N ASP A 454 21.84 -22.79 -34.51
CA ASP A 454 20.47 -23.23 -34.74
C ASP A 454 19.67 -23.21 -33.41
N ASP A 455 18.34 -23.22 -33.51
CA ASP A 455 17.47 -23.13 -32.33
C ASP A 455 17.69 -24.31 -31.34
N SER A 456 18.52 -25.32 -31.65
CA SER A 456 18.85 -26.47 -30.79
C SER A 456 19.83 -26.19 -29.63
N ARG A 457 20.58 -25.07 -29.67
CA ARG A 457 21.54 -24.69 -28.60
C ARG A 457 21.41 -23.23 -28.13
N ALA A 458 20.31 -22.58 -28.48
CA ALA A 458 20.10 -21.15 -28.24
C ALA A 458 19.92 -20.77 -26.75
N ALA A 459 19.68 -21.74 -25.86
CA ALA A 459 19.67 -21.54 -24.40
C ALA A 459 21.07 -21.47 -23.78
N GLN A 460 22.10 -21.95 -24.49
CA GLN A 460 23.46 -21.93 -23.96
C GLN A 460 23.99 -20.49 -23.86
N PHE A 461 24.66 -20.19 -22.76
CA PHE A 461 25.24 -18.88 -22.51
C PHE A 461 26.64 -19.01 -21.94
N THR A 462 27.34 -17.87 -21.97
CA THR A 462 28.69 -17.71 -21.46
C THR A 462 28.74 -16.55 -20.47
N VAL A 463 29.58 -16.69 -19.45
CA VAL A 463 29.95 -15.59 -18.54
C VAL A 463 31.45 -15.38 -18.63
N THR A 464 31.85 -14.18 -19.07
CA THR A 464 33.26 -13.83 -19.29
C THR A 464 33.93 -13.45 -17.97
N THR A 465 34.94 -14.22 -17.54
CA THR A 465 35.65 -14.02 -16.28
C THR A 465 36.97 -13.26 -16.43
N LYS A 466 37.55 -13.24 -17.64
CA LYS A 466 38.74 -12.44 -17.99
C LYS A 466 38.52 -11.65 -19.28
N LYS A 467 39.10 -10.45 -19.35
CA LYS A 467 38.92 -9.53 -20.48
C LYS A 467 39.38 -10.20 -21.78
N SER A 468 38.55 -10.11 -22.83
CA SER A 468 38.93 -10.52 -24.18
C SER A 468 39.91 -9.52 -24.78
N LEU A 469 40.93 -10.02 -25.48
CA LEU A 469 41.82 -9.21 -26.33
C LEU A 469 41.49 -9.37 -27.82
N PHE A 470 40.52 -10.23 -28.16
CA PHE A 470 40.22 -10.66 -29.53
C PHE A 470 38.71 -10.55 -29.80
N PRO A 471 38.23 -9.42 -30.34
CA PRO A 471 36.78 -9.16 -30.49
C PRO A 471 36.04 -10.12 -31.42
N TYR A 472 36.74 -10.79 -32.34
CA TYR A 472 36.13 -11.67 -33.35
C TYR A 472 35.75 -13.06 -32.82
N ILE A 473 36.18 -13.42 -31.60
CA ILE A 473 35.79 -14.66 -30.91
C ILE A 473 34.85 -14.38 -29.72
N ASP A 474 34.29 -13.18 -29.65
CA ASP A 474 33.38 -12.80 -28.58
C ASP A 474 31.96 -13.35 -28.84
N PRO A 475 31.26 -13.81 -27.79
CA PRO A 475 29.87 -14.21 -27.90
C PRO A 475 28.99 -13.00 -28.23
N ARG A 476 27.76 -13.25 -28.66
CA ARG A 476 26.76 -12.20 -28.83
C ARG A 476 26.28 -11.72 -27.46
N VAL A 477 26.89 -10.64 -26.98
CA VAL A 477 26.65 -10.11 -25.63
C VAL A 477 25.27 -9.44 -25.56
N PHE A 478 24.47 -9.91 -24.62
CA PHE A 478 23.14 -9.37 -24.31
C PHE A 478 22.99 -8.92 -22.84
N GLY A 479 23.89 -9.35 -21.95
CA GLY A 479 23.86 -9.05 -20.53
C GLY A 479 25.23 -8.73 -19.94
N LYS A 480 25.25 -8.26 -18.70
CA LYS A 480 26.48 -8.03 -17.92
C LYS A 480 26.24 -8.35 -16.45
N VAL A 481 27.21 -9.04 -15.83
CA VAL A 481 27.24 -9.26 -14.39
C VAL A 481 27.38 -7.93 -13.66
N GLU A 482 26.40 -7.62 -12.80
CA GLU A 482 26.35 -6.41 -11.98
C GLU A 482 26.95 -6.66 -10.59
N LYS A 483 26.68 -7.83 -10.00
CA LYS A 483 27.23 -8.30 -8.71
C LYS A 483 27.47 -9.83 -8.78
N GLY A 484 28.39 -10.36 -7.98
CA GLY A 484 28.64 -11.81 -7.94
C GLY A 484 29.68 -12.34 -8.94
N LEU A 485 30.47 -11.47 -9.59
CA LEU A 485 31.44 -11.90 -10.62
C LEU A 485 32.52 -12.83 -10.05
N GLU A 486 32.88 -12.64 -8.79
CA GLU A 486 33.79 -13.49 -8.02
C GLU A 486 33.30 -14.93 -7.92
N VAL A 487 31.97 -15.16 -7.86
CA VAL A 487 31.38 -16.50 -7.87
C VAL A 487 31.65 -17.19 -9.21
N ALA A 488 31.42 -16.50 -10.34
CA ALA A 488 31.72 -17.02 -11.67
C ALA A 488 33.24 -17.28 -11.87
N LYS A 489 34.10 -16.41 -11.33
CA LYS A 489 35.56 -16.62 -11.32
C LYS A 489 35.98 -17.81 -10.46
N ALA A 490 35.32 -18.04 -9.32
CA ALA A 490 35.58 -19.19 -8.47
C ALA A 490 35.13 -20.49 -9.16
N ALA A 491 33.96 -20.49 -9.80
CA ALA A 491 33.48 -21.59 -10.62
C ALA A 491 34.47 -21.96 -11.74
N ALA A 492 35.01 -20.97 -12.48
CA ALA A 492 36.00 -21.20 -13.53
C ALA A 492 37.30 -21.88 -13.04
N LYS A 493 37.66 -21.64 -11.77
CA LYS A 493 38.85 -22.23 -11.11
C LYS A 493 38.58 -23.61 -10.54
N TYR A 494 37.31 -23.97 -10.32
CA TYR A 494 36.95 -25.26 -9.74
C TYR A 494 37.43 -26.41 -10.64
N ARG A 495 37.84 -27.53 -10.00
CA ARG A 495 38.55 -28.62 -10.69
C ARG A 495 37.72 -29.23 -11.81
N ASN A 496 36.44 -29.50 -11.54
CA ASN A 496 35.51 -30.05 -12.51
C ASN A 496 34.30 -29.12 -12.68
N ILE A 497 34.32 -28.31 -13.74
CA ILE A 497 33.26 -27.34 -14.03
C ILE A 497 31.88 -27.99 -14.15
N LYS A 498 31.80 -29.26 -14.57
CA LYS A 498 30.55 -30.04 -14.69
C LYS A 498 29.80 -30.24 -13.38
N ASN A 499 30.48 -30.08 -12.24
CA ASN A 499 29.84 -30.15 -10.93
C ASN A 499 29.33 -28.79 -10.45
N VAL A 500 29.58 -27.70 -11.19
CA VAL A 500 29.02 -26.38 -10.90
C VAL A 500 27.61 -26.36 -11.47
N THR A 501 26.65 -26.17 -10.58
CA THR A 501 25.21 -26.22 -10.86
C THR A 501 24.57 -24.88 -10.57
N VAL A 502 23.63 -24.46 -11.41
CA VAL A 502 22.67 -23.41 -11.08
C VAL A 502 21.61 -24.01 -10.17
N VAL A 503 21.69 -23.78 -8.86
CA VAL A 503 20.77 -24.39 -7.87
C VAL A 503 19.47 -23.62 -7.70
N ASP A 504 19.46 -22.35 -8.08
CA ASP A 504 18.26 -21.51 -8.11
C ASP A 504 18.47 -20.37 -9.13
N CYS A 505 17.40 -19.86 -9.69
CA CYS A 505 17.43 -18.70 -10.57
C CYS A 505 16.09 -17.96 -10.57
N GLY A 506 16.11 -16.75 -11.11
CA GLY A 506 14.91 -15.94 -11.19
C GLY A 506 15.18 -14.50 -11.62
N ILE A 507 14.20 -13.65 -11.38
CA ILE A 507 14.24 -12.23 -11.69
C ILE A 507 14.12 -11.40 -10.42
N VAL A 508 14.81 -10.26 -10.40
CA VAL A 508 14.69 -9.25 -9.36
C VAL A 508 13.64 -8.24 -9.79
N ILE A 509 12.63 -8.04 -8.96
CA ILE A 509 11.54 -7.10 -9.21
C ILE A 509 12.02 -5.70 -8.78
N PRO A 510 11.99 -4.70 -9.68
CA PRO A 510 12.34 -3.33 -9.33
C PRO A 510 11.34 -2.75 -8.32
N TYR A 511 11.87 -1.96 -7.39
CA TYR A 511 11.13 -1.21 -6.37
C TYR A 511 10.50 0.07 -6.95
#